data_AF-A0A520WHX2-F1
#
_entry.id   AF-A0A520WHX2-F1
#
_cell.length_a   1.000
_cell.length_b   1.000
_cell.length_c   1.000
_cell.angle_alpha   90.00
_cell.angle_beta   90.00
_cell.angle_gamma   90.00
#
_symmetry.space_group_name_H-M   'P 1'
#
loop_
_entity.id
_entity.type
_entity.pdbx_description
1 polymer ?
#
loop_
_entity_poly.entity_id
_entity_poly.type
_entity_poly.pdbx_seq_one_letter_code
_entity_poly.pdbx_strand_id
1 'polypeptide(L)' 'MSQLTFSGEYAEAYFSLDGKYLVFVSNRNQKKQGDTNLFICEWKEN' A
#
# COMPACT_ATOMS: atom_id res chain seq x y z
N MET A 1 15.91 -9.99 -6.63
CA MET A 1 14.48 -9.67 -6.86
C MET A 1 13.67 -10.57 -5.93
N SER A 2 12.80 -10.00 -5.10
CA SER A 2 12.01 -10.78 -4.13
C SER A 2 10.55 -10.35 -4.23
N GLN A 3 9.64 -11.34 -4.34
CA GLN A 3 8.21 -11.12 -4.30
C GLN A 3 7.76 -10.90 -2.84
N LEU A 4 6.91 -9.90 -2.60
CA LEU A 4 6.44 -9.54 -1.26
C LEU A 4 4.95 -9.86 -1.03
N THR A 5 4.18 -10.14 -2.09
CA THR A 5 2.76 -10.49 -2.03
C THR A 5 2.52 -11.85 -2.67
N PHE A 6 1.63 -12.67 -2.11
CA PHE A 6 1.44 -14.07 -2.55
C PHE A 6 -0.01 -14.46 -2.82
N SER A 7 -0.98 -13.56 -2.57
CA SER A 7 -2.41 -13.84 -2.62
C SER A 7 -3.05 -13.73 -4.01
N GLY A 8 -2.28 -13.50 -5.09
CA GLY A 8 -2.81 -13.34 -6.45
C GLY A 8 -3.69 -12.09 -6.64
N GLU A 9 -3.74 -11.21 -5.63
CA GLU A 9 -4.42 -9.92 -5.68
C GLU A 9 -3.52 -8.84 -6.28
N TYR A 10 -4.12 -7.71 -6.63
CA TYR A 10 -3.42 -6.54 -7.15
C TYR A 10 -2.70 -5.77 -6.02
N ALA A 11 -1.61 -5.09 -6.37
CA ALA A 11 -0.82 -4.30 -5.43
C ALA A 11 -0.20 -3.09 -6.14
N GLU A 12 -0.59 -1.89 -5.72
CA GLU A 12 -0.01 -0.63 -6.18
C GLU A 12 0.46 0.23 -5.00
N ALA A 13 1.54 0.96 -5.22
CA ALA A 13 2.08 1.94 -4.30
C ALA A 13 2.73 3.10 -5.07
N TYR A 14 2.61 4.30 -4.55
CA TYR A 14 3.13 5.52 -5.15
C TYR A 14 3.72 6.44 -4.08
N PHE A 15 4.84 7.09 -4.40
CA PHE A 15 5.38 8.19 -3.62
C PHE A 15 4.79 9.52 -4.07
N SER A 16 4.64 10.48 -3.14
CA SER A 16 4.38 11.87 -3.50
C SER A 16 5.54 12.43 -4.31
N LEU A 17 5.28 13.49 -5.09
CA LEU A 17 6.31 14.13 -5.93
C LEU A 17 7.54 14.59 -5.14
N ASP A 18 7.35 14.97 -3.88
CA ASP A 18 8.42 15.40 -2.97
C ASP A 18 8.98 14.27 -2.09
N GLY A 19 8.54 13.02 -2.29
CA GLY A 19 9.00 11.84 -1.56
C GLY A 19 8.53 11.72 -0.10
N LYS A 20 7.81 12.72 0.42
CA LYS A 20 7.42 12.76 1.84
C LYS A 20 6.31 11.79 2.21
N TYR A 21 5.50 11.35 1.26
CA TYR A 21 4.39 10.46 1.53
C TYR A 21 4.41 9.24 0.64
N LEU A 22 3.97 8.12 1.20
CA LEU A 22 3.68 6.89 0.47
C LEU A 22 2.19 6.58 0.57
N VAL A 23 1.58 6.32 -0.58
CA VAL A 23 0.21 5.80 -0.68
C VAL A 23 0.27 4.37 -1.20
N PHE A 24 -0.53 3.47 -0.63
CA PHE A 24 -0.63 2.08 -1.08
C PHE A 24 -2.02 1.51 -0.83
N VAL A 25 -2.39 0.50 -1.62
CA VAL A 25 -3.63 -0.26 -1.44
C VAL A 25 -3.39 -1.54 -0.63
N SER A 26 -4.37 -1.92 0.18
CA SER A 26 -4.37 -3.22 0.87
C SER A 26 -5.75 -3.61 1.36
N ASN A 27 -6.04 -4.91 1.38
CA ASN A 27 -7.24 -5.47 2.02
C ASN A 27 -7.07 -5.63 3.55
N ARG A 28 -5.97 -5.13 4.12
CA ARG A 28 -5.75 -5.07 5.58
C ARG A 28 -6.89 -4.30 6.24
N ASN A 29 -7.46 -4.88 7.30
CA ASN A 29 -8.56 -4.30 8.10
C ASN A 29 -9.81 -3.97 7.26
N GLN A 30 -10.06 -4.71 6.17
CA GLN A 30 -11.31 -4.61 5.42
C GLN A 30 -12.52 -4.90 6.30
N LYS A 31 -13.60 -4.13 6.14
CA LYS A 31 -14.86 -4.34 6.89
C LYS A 31 -15.62 -5.55 6.35
N LYS A 32 -15.49 -5.79 5.05
CA LYS A 32 -16.04 -6.95 4.34
C LYS A 32 -14.98 -7.53 3.41
N GLN A 33 -15.03 -8.84 3.19
CA GLN A 33 -14.17 -9.50 2.21
C GLN A 33 -14.36 -8.89 0.82
N GLY A 34 -13.23 -8.52 0.20
CA GLY A 34 -13.17 -7.90 -1.11
C GLY A 34 -13.14 -6.38 -1.07
N ASP A 35 -13.32 -5.74 0.09
CA ASP A 35 -13.10 -4.29 0.20
C ASP A 35 -11.60 -4.00 0.16
N THR A 36 -11.22 -2.98 -0.60
CA THR A 36 -9.85 -2.50 -0.65
C THR A 36 -9.74 -1.15 0.05
N ASN A 37 -8.79 -1.06 0.97
CA ASN A 37 -8.50 0.16 1.72
C ASN A 37 -7.31 0.89 1.10
N LEU A 38 -7.37 2.22 1.10
CA LEU A 38 -6.26 3.10 0.75
C LEU A 38 -5.57 3.58 2.04
N PHE A 39 -4.25 3.47 2.10
CA PHE A 39 -3.45 3.95 3.22
C PHE A 39 -2.50 5.04 2.74
N ILE A 40 -2.24 6.04 3.60
CA ILE A 40 -1.21 7.05 3.43
C ILE A 40 -0.36 7.14 4.69
N CYS A 41 0.95 7.28 4.53
CA CYS A 41 1.86 7.57 5.62
C CYS A 41 2.94 8.57 5.20
N GLU A 42 3.51 9.27 6.18
CA GLU A 42 4.74 10.04 5.96
C GLU A 42 5.91 9.04 5.86
N TRP A 43 6.69 9.16 4.79
CA TRP A 43 7.95 8.44 4.63
C TRP A 43 9.02 9.12 5.49
N LYS A 44 9.59 8.36 6.42
CA LYS A 44 10.70 8.83 7.26
C LYS A 44 12.01 8.33 6.69
N GLU A 45 12.86 9.27 6.29
CA GLU A 45 14.26 8.99 6.00
C GLU A 45 15.02 8.88 7.32
N ASN A 46 15.87 7.86 7.44
CA ASN A 46 16.73 7.62 8.59
C ASN A 46 18.04 8.38 8.47
#